data_AF-A0A7M7HG12-F1
#
_entry.id   AF-A0A7M7HG12-F1
#
_cell.length_a   1.000
_cell.length_b   1.000
_cell.length_c   1.000
_cell.angle_alpha   90.00
_cell.angle_beta   90.00
_cell.angle_gamma   90.00
#
_symmetry.space_group_name_H-M   'P 1'
#
loop_
_entity.id
_entity.type
_entity.pdbx_description
1 polymer ?
#
loop_
_entity_poly.entity_id
_entity_poly.type
_entity_poly.pdbx_seq_one_letter_code
_entity_poly.pdbx_strand_id
1 'polypeptide(L)'
;MRDNRQVLIDNGILDRDQSRLNVDFVSRRGLLKSILKMGGRNDWDMDLAVTLYKGTYHLRQMSRAHLNPQNENDQLILASSKLLLNFLTSKDGLIPDEPAPVNENEIFYGLMTVNCGNHRLLVRGEIQTEKRITADEPPPALPSPRNCLNVRSRESSQYINP
;
A
#
# COMPACT_ATOMS: atom_id res chain seq x y z
N MET A 1 -16.63 7.20 22.13
CA MET A 1 -16.98 6.72 20.77
C MET A 1 -16.99 5.19 20.81
N ARG A 2 -17.97 4.51 20.18
CA ARG A 2 -18.18 3.05 20.34
C ARG A 2 -17.22 2.23 19.47
N ASP A 3 -16.74 1.11 20.00
CA ASP A 3 -15.95 0.11 19.25
C ASP A 3 -16.83 -0.49 18.13
N ASN A 4 -16.33 -0.42 16.89
CA ASN A 4 -17.01 -0.97 15.72
C ASN A 4 -17.33 -2.47 15.89
N ARG A 5 -16.47 -3.25 16.56
CA ARG A 5 -16.73 -4.66 16.84
C ARG A 5 -17.93 -4.83 17.76
N GLN A 6 -18.00 -4.03 18.83
CA GLN A 6 -19.12 -4.10 19.76
C GLN A 6 -20.43 -3.78 19.05
N VAL A 7 -20.42 -2.79 18.13
CA VAL A 7 -21.59 -2.50 17.29
C VAL A 7 -21.98 -3.71 16.43
N LEU A 8 -21.04 -4.43 15.81
CA LEU A 8 -21.35 -5.62 15.01
C LEU A 8 -21.91 -6.78 15.86
N ILE A 9 -21.42 -6.95 17.08
CA ILE A 9 -21.91 -7.96 18.03
C ILE A 9 -23.31 -7.59 18.52
N ASP A 10 -23.51 -6.34 18.92
CA ASP A 10 -24.79 -5.83 19.43
C ASP A 10 -25.90 -5.94 18.38
N ASN A 11 -25.55 -5.83 17.10
CA ASN A 11 -26.47 -6.03 15.98
C ASN A 11 -26.62 -7.49 15.54
N GLY A 12 -26.00 -8.46 16.24
CA GLY A 12 -26.08 -9.88 15.90
C GLY A 12 -25.41 -10.28 14.58
N ILE A 13 -24.59 -9.40 13.99
CA ILE A 13 -23.89 -9.64 12.73
C ILE A 13 -22.64 -10.51 12.96
N LEU A 14 -22.01 -10.35 14.13
CA LEU A 14 -20.79 -11.04 14.49
C LEU A 14 -20.96 -11.85 15.78
N ASP A 15 -20.51 -13.10 15.75
CA ASP A 15 -20.38 -13.93 16.94
C ASP A 15 -19.16 -13.51 17.77
N ARG A 16 -19.29 -13.52 19.10
CA ARG A 16 -18.23 -13.15 20.04
C ARG A 16 -17.01 -14.05 19.88
N ASP A 17 -17.22 -15.32 19.55
CA ASP A 17 -16.17 -16.34 19.54
C ASP A 17 -15.38 -16.38 18.23
N GLN A 18 -15.77 -15.59 17.24
CA GLN A 18 -15.03 -15.52 15.98
C GLN A 18 -13.72 -14.73 16.14
N SER A 19 -12.60 -15.42 15.90
CA SER A 19 -11.28 -14.83 15.74
C SER A 19 -11.25 -13.85 14.56
N ARG A 20 -10.83 -12.62 14.82
CA ARG A 20 -10.65 -11.56 13.81
C ARG A 20 -9.20 -11.11 13.70
N LEU A 21 -8.86 -10.55 12.54
CA LEU A 21 -7.71 -9.66 12.47
C LEU A 21 -7.97 -8.47 13.40
N ASN A 22 -6.96 -8.03 14.16
CA ASN A 22 -7.09 -6.88 15.06
C ASN A 22 -7.07 -5.54 14.28
N VAL A 23 -7.88 -5.45 13.22
CA VAL A 23 -8.10 -4.31 12.32
C VAL A 23 -9.57 -4.27 11.91
N ASP A 24 -10.05 -3.10 11.53
CA ASP A 24 -11.43 -2.90 11.06
C ASP A 24 -11.52 -3.01 9.54
N PHE A 25 -10.47 -2.58 8.82
CA PHE A 25 -10.43 -2.62 7.36
C PHE A 25 -9.15 -3.26 6.83
N VAL A 26 -9.28 -3.96 5.70
CA VAL A 26 -8.17 -4.47 4.89
C VAL A 26 -8.30 -3.89 3.49
N SER A 27 -7.23 -3.28 2.98
CA SER A 27 -7.26 -2.66 1.65
C SER A 27 -5.89 -2.56 0.98
N ARG A 28 -5.89 -2.14 -0.29
CA ARG A 28 -4.68 -1.74 -1.04
C ARG A 28 -4.48 -0.23 -0.90
N ARG A 29 -3.23 0.22 -0.76
CA ARG A 29 -2.86 1.65 -0.67
C ARG A 29 -3.47 2.47 -1.81
N GLY A 30 -3.44 1.93 -3.03
CA GLY A 30 -3.98 2.58 -4.22
C GLY A 30 -5.47 2.94 -4.09
N LEU A 31 -6.28 2.02 -3.56
CA LEU A 31 -7.70 2.27 -3.34
C LEU A 31 -7.94 3.34 -2.27
N LEU A 32 -7.21 3.27 -1.14
CA LEU A 32 -7.33 4.29 -0.10
C LEU A 32 -6.94 5.68 -0.62
N LYS A 33 -5.91 5.77 -1.46
CA LYS A 33 -5.53 7.01 -2.15
C LYS A 33 -6.68 7.53 -3.03
N SER A 34 -7.38 6.66 -3.75
CA SER A 34 -8.55 7.04 -4.55
C SER A 34 -9.69 7.57 -3.68
N ILE A 35 -10.05 6.86 -2.59
CA ILE A 35 -11.07 7.29 -1.62
C ILE A 35 -10.73 8.68 -1.06
N LEU A 36 -9.48 8.91 -0.65
CA LEU A 36 -9.06 10.21 -0.11
C LEU A 36 -9.16 11.34 -1.15
N LYS A 37 -8.88 11.04 -2.43
CA LYS A 37 -9.00 12.03 -3.51
C LYS A 37 -10.46 12.37 -3.84
N MET A 38 -11.39 11.43 -3.69
CA MET A 38 -12.81 11.68 -3.90
C MET A 38 -13.35 12.74 -2.94
N GLY A 39 -12.82 12.84 -1.72
CA GLY A 39 -13.23 13.87 -0.76
C GLY A 39 -13.07 15.31 -1.25
N GLY A 40 -12.32 15.56 -2.33
CA GLY A 40 -12.15 16.88 -2.94
C GLY A 40 -12.49 16.94 -4.43
N ARG A 41 -13.15 15.92 -4.99
CA ARG A 41 -13.49 15.85 -6.42
C ARG A 41 -14.91 15.36 -6.62
N ASN A 42 -15.75 16.20 -7.21
CA ASN A 42 -17.17 15.90 -7.43
C ASN A 42 -17.43 15.14 -8.75
N ASP A 43 -16.43 15.01 -9.61
CA ASP A 43 -16.47 14.40 -10.94
C ASP A 43 -15.87 12.99 -10.99
N TRP A 44 -15.54 12.42 -9.83
CA TRP A 44 -14.87 11.13 -9.75
C TRP A 44 -15.84 10.04 -9.28
N ASP A 45 -16.14 9.10 -10.17
CA ASP A 45 -16.88 7.88 -9.84
C ASP A 45 -15.93 6.71 -9.53
N MET A 46 -16.27 5.91 -8.52
CA MET A 46 -15.53 4.69 -8.18
C MET A 46 -16.47 3.62 -7.66
N ASP A 47 -16.41 2.44 -8.27
CA ASP A 47 -17.13 1.27 -7.79
C ASP A 47 -16.27 0.51 -6.77
N LEU A 48 -16.84 0.29 -5.58
CA LEU A 48 -16.18 -0.37 -4.46
C LEU A 48 -16.95 -1.63 -4.07
N ALA A 49 -16.28 -2.78 -4.11
CA ALA A 49 -16.75 -3.99 -3.45
C ALA A 49 -16.29 -3.98 -1.99
N VAL A 50 -17.25 -4.21 -1.08
CA VAL A 50 -17.02 -4.30 0.37
C VAL A 50 -17.50 -5.66 0.85
N THR A 51 -16.62 -6.42 1.49
CA THR A 51 -16.96 -7.73 2.07
C THR A 51 -16.65 -7.71 3.56
N LEU A 52 -17.66 -7.96 4.40
CA LEU A 52 -17.46 -8.19 5.82
C LEU A 52 -17.15 -9.67 6.06
N TYR A 53 -15.97 -9.97 6.60
CA TYR A 53 -15.58 -11.33 6.96
C TYR A 53 -14.98 -11.34 8.36
N LYS A 54 -15.58 -12.12 9.27
CA LYS A 54 -15.16 -12.25 10.68
C LYS A 54 -14.87 -10.90 11.34
N GLY A 55 -15.72 -9.91 11.13
CA GLY A 55 -15.61 -8.58 11.76
C GLY A 55 -14.55 -7.66 11.14
N THR A 56 -14.00 -8.01 9.98
CA THR A 56 -13.08 -7.16 9.21
C THR A 56 -13.67 -6.85 7.84
N TYR A 57 -13.67 -5.58 7.43
CA TYR A 57 -14.13 -5.15 6.12
C TYR A 57 -13.00 -5.20 5.09
N HIS A 58 -13.17 -6.02 4.06
CA HIS A 58 -12.26 -6.11 2.92
C HIS A 58 -12.75 -5.18 1.82
N LEU A 59 -11.91 -4.22 1.44
CA LEU A 59 -12.22 -3.20 0.44
C LEU A 59 -11.47 -3.50 -0.87
N ARG A 60 -12.21 -3.59 -1.98
CA ARG A 60 -11.64 -3.81 -3.30
C ARG A 60 -12.27 -2.89 -4.33
N GLN A 61 -11.44 -2.21 -5.11
CA GLN A 61 -11.91 -1.45 -6.27
C GLN A 61 -12.39 -2.44 -7.32
N MET A 62 -13.61 -2.24 -7.82
CA MET A 62 -14.10 -2.95 -8.99
C MET A 62 -13.54 -2.25 -10.22
N SER A 63 -12.94 -3.01 -11.14
CA SER A 63 -12.48 -2.43 -12.39
C SER A 63 -13.72 -2.00 -13.19
N ARG A 64 -13.90 -0.69 -13.40
CA ARG A 64 -14.72 -0.25 -14.53
C ARG A 64 -13.90 -0.53 -15.78
N ALA A 65 -14.37 -1.44 -16.62
CA ALA A 65 -13.81 -1.71 -17.95
C ALA A 65 -13.91 -0.50 -18.91
N HIS A 66 -14.36 0.65 -18.43
CA HIS A 66 -14.57 1.86 -19.21
C HIS A 66 -14.03 3.05 -18.44
N LEU A 67 -12.89 3.58 -18.90
CA LEU A 67 -12.65 5.00 -19.16
C LEU A 67 -11.33 5.13 -19.96
N ASN A 68 -11.48 4.90 -21.27
CA ASN A 68 -10.77 5.52 -22.41
C ASN A 68 -9.25 5.32 -22.59
N PRO A 69 -8.78 5.43 -23.87
CA PRO A 69 -7.53 4.87 -24.35
C PRO A 69 -6.32 5.51 -23.69
N GLN A 70 -5.22 4.74 -23.64
CA GLN A 70 -3.87 5.18 -23.30
C GLN A 70 -3.68 6.67 -23.60
N ASN A 71 -3.80 7.51 -22.57
CA ASN A 71 -3.43 8.91 -22.69
C ASN A 71 -1.92 8.93 -22.95
N GLU A 72 -1.41 9.81 -23.81
CA GLU A 72 0.04 9.91 -24.06
C GLU A 72 0.80 10.12 -22.73
N ASN A 73 0.17 10.81 -21.79
CA ASN A 73 0.66 10.95 -20.42
C ASN A 73 0.82 9.62 -19.69
N ASP A 74 -0.08 8.66 -19.87
CA ASP A 74 0.02 7.35 -19.22
C ASP A 74 1.17 6.53 -19.82
N GLN A 75 1.39 6.62 -21.14
CA GLN A 75 2.55 6.01 -21.78
C GLN A 75 3.86 6.64 -21.30
N LEU A 76 3.92 7.97 -21.16
CA LEU A 76 5.07 8.68 -20.61
C LEU A 76 5.34 8.31 -19.14
N ILE A 77 4.29 8.19 -18.33
CA ILE A 77 4.39 7.75 -16.94
C ILE A 77 4.90 6.31 -16.86
N LEU A 78 4.39 5.41 -17.72
CA LEU A 78 4.85 4.04 -17.80
C LEU A 78 6.32 3.96 -18.23
N ALA A 79 6.71 4.69 -19.29
CA ALA A 79 8.10 4.74 -19.77
C ALA A 79 9.05 5.27 -18.68
N SER A 80 8.65 6.34 -17.99
CA SER A 80 9.44 6.92 -16.89
C SER A 80 9.56 5.96 -15.70
N SER A 81 8.50 5.21 -15.40
CA SER A 81 8.51 4.20 -14.34
C SER A 81 9.44 3.02 -14.67
N LYS A 82 9.44 2.56 -15.93
CA LYS A 82 10.35 1.51 -16.40
C LYS A 82 11.81 1.96 -16.35
N LEU A 83 12.10 3.19 -16.79
CA LEU A 83 13.44 3.75 -16.70
C LEU A 83 13.93 3.80 -15.24
N LEU A 84 13.09 4.29 -14.31
CA LEU A 84 13.42 4.30 -12.88
C LEU A 84 13.74 2.89 -12.37
N LEU A 85 12.95 1.88 -12.74
CA LEU A 85 13.19 0.51 -12.33
C LEU A 85 14.56 0.00 -12.80
N ASN A 86 14.99 0.30 -14.02
CA ASN A 86 16.30 -0.10 -14.53
C ASN A 86 17.47 0.47 -13.71
N PHE A 87 17.32 1.69 -13.16
CA PHE A 87 18.32 2.25 -12.24
C PHE A 87 18.28 1.56 -10.88
N LEU A 88 17.09 1.21 -10.38
CA LEU A 88 16.91 0.59 -9.06
C LEU A 88 17.42 -0.85 -9.01
N THR A 89 17.36 -1.60 -10.12
CA THR A 89 17.89 -2.97 -10.18
C THR A 89 19.38 -3.04 -10.46
N SER A 90 19.97 -1.93 -10.94
CA SER A 90 21.37 -1.90 -11.31
C SER A 90 22.32 -2.17 -10.16
N LYS A 91 23.42 -2.87 -10.44
CA LYS A 91 24.42 -3.26 -9.43
C LYS A 91 25.05 -2.06 -8.72
N ASP A 92 25.23 -0.94 -9.41
CA ASP A 92 25.88 0.27 -8.88
C ASP A 92 24.89 1.40 -8.57
N GLY A 93 23.63 1.30 -9.00
CA GLY A 93 22.61 2.34 -8.84
C GLY A 93 22.82 3.56 -9.75
N LEU A 94 23.83 3.56 -10.61
CA LEU A 94 24.27 4.70 -11.41
C LEU A 94 24.09 4.47 -12.90
N ILE A 95 24.24 3.22 -13.36
CA ILE A 95 24.11 2.84 -14.76
C ILE A 95 22.90 1.90 -14.87
N PRO A 96 21.88 2.22 -15.68
CA PRO A 96 20.71 1.36 -15.80
C PRO A 96 21.12 -0.01 -16.36
N ASP A 97 20.48 -1.07 -15.87
CA ASP A 97 20.66 -2.41 -16.45
C ASP A 97 20.08 -2.43 -17.88
N GLU A 98 20.94 -2.26 -18.88
CA GLU A 98 20.63 -2.46 -20.30
C GLU A 98 21.41 -3.66 -20.84
N PRO A 99 20.85 -4.47 -21.78
CA PRO A 99 19.54 -4.35 -22.44
C PRO A 99 18.45 -5.24 -21.82
N ALA A 100 18.71 -5.90 -20.68
CA ALA A 100 17.76 -6.86 -20.11
C ALA A 100 16.52 -6.12 -19.55
N PRO A 101 15.30 -6.46 -19.99
CA PRO A 101 14.10 -5.84 -19.43
C PRO A 101 13.95 -6.22 -17.96
N VAL A 102 13.67 -5.23 -17.10
CA VAL A 102 13.29 -5.48 -15.70
C VAL A 102 12.09 -6.43 -15.67
N ASN A 103 12.17 -7.47 -14.83
CA ASN A 103 11.08 -8.40 -14.65
C ASN A 103 9.91 -7.73 -13.91
N GLU A 104 8.94 -7.20 -14.64
CA GLU A 104 7.75 -6.53 -14.09
C GLU A 104 6.85 -7.43 -13.23
N ASN A 105 7.07 -8.76 -13.24
CA ASN A 105 6.34 -9.70 -12.39
C ASN A 105 6.92 -9.80 -10.97
N GLU A 106 8.15 -9.34 -10.76
CA GLU A 106 8.80 -9.30 -9.44
C GLU A 106 8.40 -8.03 -8.70
N ILE A 107 7.39 -8.15 -7.84
CA ILE A 107 6.82 -7.01 -7.12
C ILE A 107 6.91 -7.24 -5.62
N PHE A 108 7.55 -6.29 -4.93
CA PHE A 108 7.64 -6.28 -3.48
C PHE A 108 6.49 -5.49 -2.86
N TYR A 109 5.92 -6.02 -1.78
CA TYR A 109 4.82 -5.39 -1.08
C TYR A 109 5.12 -5.23 0.41
N GLY A 110 4.93 -4.01 0.90
CA GLY A 110 4.85 -3.72 2.33
C GLY A 110 3.43 -3.97 2.85
N LEU A 111 3.36 -4.60 4.02
CA LEU A 111 2.15 -4.65 4.84
C LEU A 111 2.33 -3.70 6.02
N MET A 112 1.38 -2.78 6.16
CA MET A 112 1.44 -1.75 7.19
C MET A 112 0.10 -1.64 7.90
N THR A 113 0.15 -1.49 9.23
CA THR A 113 -1.04 -1.16 10.03
C THR A 113 -1.05 0.34 10.27
N VAL A 114 -2.16 0.99 9.95
CA VAL A 114 -2.36 2.43 10.16
C VAL A 114 -3.68 2.68 10.88
N ASN A 115 -3.77 3.79 11.60
CA ASN A 115 -5.03 4.25 12.18
C ASN A 115 -5.55 5.42 11.34
N CYS A 116 -6.84 5.39 10.99
CA CYS A 116 -7.56 6.50 10.39
C CYS A 116 -8.75 6.84 11.29
N GLY A 117 -8.63 7.91 12.05
CA GLY A 117 -9.55 8.18 13.17
C GLY A 117 -9.55 7.01 14.15
N ASN A 118 -10.72 6.45 14.44
CA ASN A 118 -10.89 5.31 15.34
C ASN A 118 -10.86 3.95 14.63
N HIS A 119 -10.57 3.94 13.33
CA HIS A 119 -10.49 2.71 12.57
C HIS A 119 -9.05 2.28 12.40
N ARG A 120 -8.77 1.02 12.65
CA ARG A 120 -7.47 0.42 12.35
C ARG A 120 -7.53 -0.27 10.98
N LEU A 121 -6.54 0.00 10.13
CA LEU A 121 -6.46 -0.49 8.76
C LEU A 121 -5.20 -1.34 8.60
N LEU A 122 -5.34 -2.50 7.96
CA LEU A 122 -4.23 -3.23 7.37
C LEU A 122 -4.15 -2.89 5.88
N VAL A 123 -3.03 -2.31 5.46
CA VAL A 123 -2.84 -1.79 4.11
C VAL A 123 -1.67 -2.49 3.44
N ARG A 124 -1.89 -2.97 2.22
CA ARG A 124 -0.82 -3.45 1.34
C ARG A 124 -0.44 -2.33 0.36
N GLY A 125 0.85 -2.02 0.27
CA GLY A 125 1.40 -1.08 -0.70
C GLY A 125 2.59 -1.69 -1.44
N GLU A 126 2.68 -1.44 -2.74
CA GLU A 126 3.86 -1.77 -3.53
C GLU A 126 5.05 -0.89 -3.10
N ILE A 127 6.22 -1.51 -2.98
CA ILE A 127 7.49 -0.86 -2.64
C ILE A 127 8.39 -1.01 -3.86
N GLN A 128 8.88 0.11 -4.38
CA GLN A 128 9.74 0.13 -5.57
C GLN A 128 11.21 -0.14 -5.22
N THR A 129 11.69 0.34 -4.07
CA THR A 129 13.07 0.15 -3.61
C THR A 129 13.18 0.39 -2.11
N GLU A 130 14.23 -0.15 -1.51
CA GLU A 130 14.67 0.14 -0.14
C GLU A 130 16.04 0.84 -0.19
N LYS A 131 16.16 2.00 0.45
CA LYS A 131 17.47 2.59 0.73
C LYS A 131 17.83 2.31 2.19
N ARG A 132 18.90 1.55 2.42
CA ARG A 132 19.50 1.45 3.76
C ARG A 132 20.18 2.76 4.09
N ILE A 133 19.76 3.36 5.21
CA ILE A 133 20.37 4.57 5.76
C ILE A 133 21.28 4.08 6.88
N THR A 134 22.57 4.37 6.80
CA THR A 134 23.50 4.05 7.89
C THR A 134 23.24 4.97 9.08
N ALA A 135 23.61 4.57 10.30
CA ALA A 135 23.32 5.34 11.52
C ALA A 135 23.87 6.78 11.48
N ASP A 136 24.97 6.98 10.74
CA ASP A 136 25.65 8.27 10.59
C ASP A 136 25.13 9.09 9.39
N GLU A 137 24.31 8.51 8.52
CA GLU A 137 23.72 9.23 7.39
C GLU A 137 22.47 9.98 7.86
N PRO A 138 22.39 11.31 7.67
CA PRO A 138 21.18 12.04 7.99
C PRO A 138 20.01 11.46 7.17
N PRO A 139 18.78 11.39 7.74
CA PRO A 139 17.63 10.90 7.01
C PRO A 139 17.54 11.64 5.67
N PRO A 140 17.45 10.93 4.53
CA PRO A 140 17.47 11.58 3.24
C PRO A 140 16.35 12.62 3.20
N ALA A 141 16.68 13.83 2.74
CA ALA A 141 15.68 14.83 2.42
C ALA A 141 14.80 14.23 1.32
N LEU A 142 13.67 13.65 1.70
CA LEU A 142 12.83 12.87 0.79
C LEU A 142 12.38 13.82 -0.34
N PRO A 143 12.74 13.57 -1.61
CA PRO A 143 12.47 14.51 -2.71
C PRO A 143 10.97 14.73 -2.93
N SER A 144 10.14 13.85 -2.39
CA SER A 144 8.76 14.14 -2.00
C SER A 144 8.33 13.05 -1.03
N PRO A 145 7.87 13.36 0.20
CA PRO A 145 7.40 12.34 1.15
C PRO A 145 6.19 11.54 0.62
N ARG A 146 5.63 11.91 -0.53
CA ARG A 146 4.50 11.22 -1.18
C ARG A 146 4.86 9.82 -1.72
N ASN A 147 6.14 9.55 -2.02
CA ASN A 147 6.58 8.31 -2.68
C ASN A 147 7.57 7.48 -1.84
N CYS A 148 7.92 7.92 -0.64
CA CYS A 148 8.89 7.23 0.21
C CYS A 148 8.22 6.81 1.52
N LEU A 149 8.43 5.56 1.94
CA LEU A 149 8.04 5.08 3.25
C LEU A 149 9.30 4.88 4.08
N ASN A 150 9.39 5.56 5.22
CA ASN A 150 10.47 5.28 6.17
C ASN A 150 10.10 4.03 6.98
N VAL A 151 10.73 2.91 6.65
CA VAL A 151 10.55 1.65 7.37
C VAL A 151 11.67 1.53 8.40
N ARG A 152 11.32 1.63 9.68
CA ARG A 152 12.24 1.32 10.77
C ARG A 152 12.10 -0.15 11.12
N SER A 153 13.07 -0.97 10.71
CA SER A 153 13.18 -2.33 11.21
C SER A 153 13.57 -2.28 12.68
N ARG A 154 12.78 -2.89 13.57
CA ARG A 154 13.29 -3.25 14.90
C ARG A 154 14.25 -4.40 14.69
N GLU A 155 15.48 -4.28 15.17
CA GLU A 155 16.39 -5.41 15.23
C GLU A 155 15.67 -6.54 15.97
N SER A 156 15.44 -7.65 15.26
CA SER A 156 15.04 -8.90 15.89
C SER A 156 16.26 -9.40 16.65
N SER A 157 16.33 -9.13 17.95
CA SER A 157 17.22 -9.86 18.85
C SER A 157 16.71 -11.30 18.92
N GLN A 158 17.07 -12.10 17.91
CA GLN A 158 16.95 -13.55 17.92
C GLN A 158 18.32 -14.09 18.31
N TYR A 159 18.62 -14.05 19.61
CA TYR A 159 19.47 -15.09 20.19
C TYR A 159 18.63 -16.37 20.25
N ILE A 160 18.60 -17.12 19.16
CA ILE A 160 18.29 -18.54 19.24
C ILE A 160 19.61 -19.19 19.63
N ASN A 161 19.81 -19.41 20.93
CA ASN A 161 20.87 -20.31 21.38
C ASN A 161 20.50 -21.74 20.96
N PRO A 162 21.46 -22.51 20.40
CA PRO A 162 21.26 -23.91 20.06
C PRO A 162 20.99 -24.80 21.27
#